data_AF-A0A3D0ERR9-F1
#
_entry.id   AF-A0A3D0ERR9-F1
#
_cell.length_a   1.000
_cell.length_b   1.000
_cell.length_c   1.000
_cell.angle_alpha   90.00
_cell.angle_beta   90.00
_cell.angle_gamma   90.00
#
_symmetry.space_group_name_H-M   'P 1'
#
loop_
_entity.id
_entity.type
_entity.pdbx_description
1 polymer ?
#
loop_
_entity_poly.entity_id
_entity_poly.type
_entity_poly.pdbx_seq_one_letter_code
_entity_poly.pdbx_strand_id
1 'polypeptide(L)'
;MLLKKFLAVCVFALATIVHADETPQKYVGTWSGAWYEGMTSGTLWLTFNHEGKGSIRFTNLEKFGKDVTLLSAVHFLGNRINFTANGDGAKDFVGHVFLIGEDKFKGSAEYDGLAVTFRL
;
A
#
# COMPACT_ATOMS: atom_id res chain seq x y z
N MET A 1 -12.89 18.34 -56.84
CA MET A 1 -11.47 18.46 -56.45
C MET A 1 -11.42 19.39 -55.23
N LEU A 2 -11.35 18.82 -54.03
CA LEU A 2 -10.12 18.73 -53.20
C LEU A 2 -9.64 20.11 -52.69
N LEU A 3 -10.20 20.55 -51.57
CA LEU A 3 -9.51 21.46 -50.64
C LEU A 3 -9.95 21.11 -49.21
N LYS A 4 -9.42 20.00 -48.68
CA LYS A 4 -8.48 19.97 -47.55
C LYS A 4 -8.98 20.83 -46.37
N LYS A 5 -9.88 20.31 -45.53
CA LYS A 5 -9.54 19.61 -44.26
C LYS A 5 -8.39 20.29 -43.50
N PHE A 6 -8.74 21.19 -42.57
CA PHE A 6 -7.93 21.43 -41.37
C PHE A 6 -8.88 21.51 -40.17
N LEU A 7 -9.30 20.33 -39.71
CA LEU A 7 -9.89 20.16 -38.39
C LEU A 7 -8.73 20.33 -37.40
N ALA A 8 -8.65 21.49 -36.75
CA ALA A 8 -7.75 21.71 -35.62
C ALA A 8 -8.30 20.92 -34.43
N VAL A 9 -7.96 19.64 -34.35
CA VAL A 9 -8.17 18.84 -33.15
C VAL A 9 -7.04 19.19 -32.19
N CYS A 10 -7.30 20.16 -31.31
CA CYS A 10 -6.52 20.33 -30.09
C CYS A 10 -6.76 19.10 -29.22
N VAL A 11 -5.94 18.06 -29.43
CA VAL A 11 -5.78 16.98 -28.48
C VAL A 11 -5.11 17.60 -27.26
N PHE A 12 -5.92 18.09 -26.31
CA PHE A 12 -5.49 18.26 -24.94
C PHE A 12 -5.18 16.87 -24.39
N ALA A 13 -3.97 16.38 -24.67
CA ALA A 13 -3.35 15.34 -23.88
C ALA A 13 -3.13 15.94 -22.50
N LEU A 14 -4.12 15.78 -21.62
CA LEU A 14 -3.90 15.88 -20.18
C LEU A 14 -2.88 14.78 -19.88
N ALA A 15 -1.60 15.13 -19.90
CA ALA A 15 -0.59 14.40 -19.17
C ALA A 15 -1.00 14.51 -17.70
N THR A 16 -1.77 13.53 -17.22
CA THR A 16 -1.87 13.26 -15.80
C THR A 16 -0.46 12.88 -15.38
N ILE A 17 0.32 13.88 -15.00
CA ILE A 17 1.54 13.66 -14.23
C ILE A 17 0.99 13.02 -12.97
N VAL A 18 1.10 11.69 -12.88
CA VAL A 18 0.94 10.97 -11.63
C VAL A 18 2.13 11.43 -10.79
N HIS A 19 1.98 12.57 -10.12
CA HIS A 19 2.83 12.89 -9.00
C HIS A 19 2.54 11.77 -8.01
N ALA A 20 3.50 10.85 -7.87
CA ALA A 20 3.49 9.99 -6.70
C ALA A 20 3.54 10.95 -5.51
N ASP A 21 2.43 11.07 -4.78
CA ASP A 21 2.39 11.91 -3.59
C ASP A 21 3.52 11.45 -2.68
N GLU A 22 4.45 12.37 -2.38
CA GLU A 22 5.55 12.09 -1.48
C GLU A 22 5.00 11.61 -0.15
N THR A 23 5.67 10.62 0.47
CA THR A 23 5.21 10.12 1.77
C THR A 23 5.40 11.21 2.82
N PRO A 24 4.35 11.58 3.59
CA PRO A 24 4.49 12.51 4.69
C PRO A 24 5.59 12.04 5.65
N GLN A 25 6.54 12.92 5.99
CA GLN A 25 7.75 12.58 6.74
C GLN A 25 7.50 11.76 8.01
N LYS A 26 6.40 12.03 8.72
CA LYS A 26 6.01 11.30 9.94
C LYS A 26 5.70 9.80 9.74
N TYR A 27 5.50 9.36 8.50
CA TYR A 27 5.19 7.97 8.17
C TYR A 27 6.40 7.23 7.60
N VAL A 28 7.43 7.96 7.15
CA VAL A 28 8.64 7.36 6.58
C VAL A 28 9.37 6.55 7.65
N GLY A 29 9.73 5.31 7.29
CA GLY A 29 10.42 4.39 8.18
C GLY A 29 9.84 2.98 8.13
N THR A 30 10.44 2.09 8.90
CA THR A 30 9.98 0.71 9.09
C THR A 30 9.26 0.60 10.43
N TRP A 31 7.99 0.20 10.35
CA TRP A 31 7.09 -0.04 11.47
C TRP A 31 6.96 -1.53 11.70
N SER A 32 7.05 -1.99 12.93
CA SER A 32 7.04 -3.42 13.20
C SER A 32 6.33 -3.79 14.47
N GLY A 33 5.59 -4.90 14.43
CA GLY A 33 4.95 -5.44 15.61
C GLY A 33 4.10 -6.65 15.31
N ALA A 34 3.22 -7.00 16.23
CA ALA A 34 2.46 -8.23 16.16
C ALA A 34 1.30 -8.14 15.15
N TRP A 35 1.07 -9.24 14.42
CA TRP A 35 -0.12 -9.45 13.60
C TRP A 35 -0.86 -10.72 14.01
N TYR A 36 -2.15 -10.79 13.69
CA TYR A 36 -3.05 -11.90 14.03
C TYR A 36 -4.05 -12.16 12.88
N GLU A 37 -4.20 -13.43 12.51
CA GLU A 37 -5.27 -13.97 11.65
C GLU A 37 -5.83 -15.23 12.32
N GLY A 38 -7.04 -15.15 12.88
CA GLY A 38 -7.60 -16.26 13.65
C GLY A 38 -6.68 -16.68 14.81
N MET A 39 -6.17 -17.91 14.77
CA MET A 39 -5.23 -18.45 15.78
C MET A 39 -3.75 -18.30 15.39
N THR A 40 -3.47 -17.83 14.17
CA THR A 40 -2.09 -17.64 13.68
C THR A 40 -1.64 -16.22 13.99
N SER A 41 -0.38 -16.08 14.39
CA SER A 41 0.23 -14.77 14.67
C SER A 41 1.72 -14.77 14.36
N GLY A 42 2.29 -13.57 14.28
CA GLY A 42 3.70 -13.37 14.05
C GLY A 42 4.08 -11.90 14.11
N THR A 43 5.18 -11.56 13.45
CA THR A 43 5.69 -10.19 13.33
C THR A 43 5.50 -9.69 11.91
N LEU A 44 4.97 -8.47 11.79
CA LEU A 44 4.82 -7.74 10.55
C LEU A 44 5.84 -6.60 10.52
N TRP A 45 6.49 -6.40 9.38
CA TRP A 45 7.24 -5.19 9.06
C TRP A 45 6.57 -4.48 7.90
N LEU A 46 6.25 -3.21 8.08
CA LEU A 46 5.69 -2.33 7.06
C LEU A 46 6.60 -1.12 6.90
N THR A 47 7.15 -0.90 5.72
CA THR A 47 8.06 0.22 5.45
C THR A 47 7.42 1.17 4.47
N PHE A 48 7.48 2.47 4.75
CA PHE A 48 7.15 3.54 3.80
C PHE A 48 8.41 4.35 3.52
N ASN A 49 8.69 4.63 2.25
CA ASN A 49 9.84 5.43 1.83
C ASN A 49 9.40 6.82 1.34
N HIS A 50 10.35 7.73 1.13
CA HIS A 50 10.04 9.10 0.72
C HIS A 50 9.30 9.19 -0.63
N GLU A 51 9.45 8.20 -1.52
CA GLU A 51 8.91 8.20 -2.88
C GLU A 51 7.45 7.73 -2.97
N GLY A 52 6.74 7.59 -1.85
CA GLY A 52 5.35 7.08 -1.87
C GLY A 52 5.28 5.56 -2.11
N LYS A 53 6.40 4.86 -2.03
CA LYS A 53 6.47 3.40 -2.13
C LYS A 53 6.65 2.79 -0.74
N GLY A 54 6.53 1.47 -0.67
CA GLY A 54 6.79 0.75 0.55
C GLY A 54 7.01 -0.73 0.34
N SER A 55 7.24 -1.44 1.44
CA SER A 55 7.37 -2.89 1.45
C SER A 55 6.74 -3.49 2.69
N ILE A 56 6.38 -4.76 2.59
CA ILE A 56 5.74 -5.54 3.65
C ILE A 56 6.43 -6.89 3.79
N ARG A 57 6.54 -7.39 5.01
CA ARG A 57 7.02 -8.74 5.31
C ARG A 57 6.34 -9.28 6.55
N PHE A 58 6.02 -10.57 6.55
CA PHE A 58 5.48 -11.29 7.70
C PHE A 58 6.43 -12.39 8.16
N THR A 59 6.42 -12.70 9.45
CA THR A 59 6.73 -14.07 9.91
C THR A 59 5.43 -14.87 10.03
N ASN A 60 5.52 -16.18 9.79
CA ASN A 60 4.46 -17.15 10.08
C ASN A 60 3.13 -16.93 9.32
N LEU A 61 3.15 -16.19 8.21
CA LEU A 61 2.04 -16.08 7.27
C LEU A 61 2.43 -16.77 5.96
N GLU A 62 2.55 -18.10 6.00
CA GLU A 62 3.13 -18.90 4.90
C GLU A 62 2.46 -18.65 3.54
N LYS A 63 1.14 -18.41 3.52
CA LYS A 63 0.39 -18.10 2.29
C LYS A 63 0.75 -16.75 1.66
N PHE A 64 1.33 -15.82 2.41
CA PHE A 64 1.77 -14.53 1.86
C PHE A 64 3.16 -14.64 1.21
N GLY A 65 3.99 -15.57 1.70
CA GLY A 65 5.40 -15.69 1.34
C GLY A 65 6.33 -15.32 2.50
N LYS A 66 7.63 -15.60 2.34
CA LYS A 66 8.67 -15.40 3.39
C LYS A 66 9.57 -14.18 3.15
N ASP A 67 9.56 -13.68 1.93
CA ASP A 67 10.43 -12.60 1.49
C ASP A 67 9.78 -11.22 1.69
N VAL A 68 10.58 -10.18 1.48
CA VAL A 68 10.08 -8.81 1.46
C VAL A 68 9.34 -8.56 0.16
N THR A 69 8.08 -8.14 0.26
CA THR A 69 7.21 -7.86 -0.89
C THR A 69 7.00 -6.35 -1.02
N LEU A 70 7.12 -5.80 -2.23
CA LEU A 70 6.82 -4.38 -2.48
C LEU A 70 5.31 -4.13 -2.42
N LEU A 71 4.92 -2.97 -1.89
CA LEU A 71 3.53 -2.51 -1.93
C LEU A 71 3.18 -2.13 -3.39
N SER A 72 2.06 -2.67 -3.89
CA SER A 72 1.54 -2.37 -5.23
C SER A 72 0.75 -1.07 -5.29
N ALA A 73 0.22 -0.61 -4.15
CA ALA A 73 -0.42 0.69 -4.01
C ALA A 73 -0.25 1.23 -2.58
N VAL A 74 -0.12 2.56 -2.44
CA VAL A 74 -0.10 3.27 -1.16
C VAL A 74 -0.87 4.59 -1.31
N HIS A 75 -1.78 4.88 -0.39
CA HIS A 75 -2.57 6.11 -0.37
C HIS A 75 -2.61 6.69 1.04
N PHE A 76 -2.11 7.92 1.20
CA PHE A 76 -2.10 8.65 2.46
C PHE A 76 -3.36 9.52 2.58
N LEU A 77 -4.20 9.23 3.58
CA LEU A 77 -5.51 9.83 3.80
C LEU A 77 -5.58 10.44 5.21
N GLY A 78 -4.88 11.55 5.42
CA GLY A 78 -4.81 12.21 6.73
C GLY A 78 -4.06 11.35 7.76
N ASN A 79 -4.78 10.73 8.69
CA ASN A 79 -4.23 9.80 9.70
C ASN A 79 -4.34 8.32 9.32
N ARG A 80 -4.97 8.03 8.17
CA ARG A 80 -5.12 6.68 7.63
C ARG A 80 -4.18 6.49 6.44
N ILE A 81 -3.59 5.31 6.32
CA ILE A 81 -2.83 4.91 5.13
C ILE A 81 -3.46 3.63 4.61
N ASN A 82 -3.89 3.62 3.36
CA ASN A 82 -4.32 2.40 2.68
C ASN A 82 -3.17 1.88 1.84
N PHE A 83 -3.02 0.56 1.77
CA PHE A 83 -1.99 -0.06 0.96
C PHE A 83 -2.41 -1.43 0.46
N THR A 84 -1.80 -1.85 -0.64
CA THR A 84 -1.99 -3.17 -1.24
C THR A 84 -0.65 -3.84 -1.46
N ALA A 85 -0.58 -5.16 -1.33
CA ALA A 85 0.59 -5.95 -1.68
C ALA A 85 0.19 -7.30 -2.29
N ASN A 86 1.00 -7.79 -3.21
CA ASN A 86 0.74 -9.04 -3.91
C ASN A 86 1.55 -10.15 -3.22
N GLY A 87 0.91 -10.93 -2.36
CA GLY A 87 1.52 -12.14 -1.78
C GLY A 87 1.32 -13.37 -2.67
N ASP A 88 1.76 -14.53 -2.19
CA ASP A 88 1.65 -15.81 -2.92
C ASP A 88 0.22 -16.42 -2.94
N GLY A 89 -0.68 -15.88 -2.13
CA GLY A 89 -2.09 -16.25 -2.03
C GLY A 89 -2.93 -15.91 -3.26
N ALA A 90 -4.21 -16.28 -3.22
CA ALA A 90 -5.12 -16.16 -4.35
C ALA A 90 -5.62 -14.73 -4.62
N LYS A 91 -5.61 -13.88 -3.59
CA LYS A 91 -6.02 -12.48 -3.63
C LYS A 91 -4.91 -11.58 -3.10
N ASP A 92 -4.93 -10.31 -3.48
CA ASP A 92 -4.04 -9.31 -2.91
C ASP A 92 -4.30 -9.10 -1.41
N PHE A 93 -3.25 -8.74 -0.69
CA PHE A 93 -3.35 -8.24 0.67
C PHE A 93 -3.78 -6.77 0.62
N VAL A 94 -4.98 -6.48 1.11
CA VAL A 94 -5.54 -5.12 1.11
C VAL A 94 -5.62 -4.61 2.54
N GLY A 95 -4.71 -3.73 2.91
CA GLY A 95 -4.51 -3.27 4.28
C GLY A 95 -4.74 -1.78 4.48
N HIS A 96 -4.94 -1.42 5.74
CA HIS A 96 -4.84 -0.04 6.17
C HIS A 96 -4.29 0.08 7.58
N VAL A 97 -3.66 1.21 7.88
CA VAL A 97 -3.22 1.60 9.22
C VAL A 97 -3.76 2.97 9.60
N PHE A 98 -3.98 3.17 10.90
CA PHE A 98 -4.21 4.46 11.53
C PHE A 98 -3.08 4.77 12.48
N LEU A 99 -2.46 5.96 12.35
CA LEU A 99 -1.51 6.44 13.34
C LEU A 99 -2.27 6.72 14.64
N ILE A 100 -1.90 6.04 15.72
CA ILE A 100 -2.51 6.14 17.03
C ILE A 100 -1.47 6.62 18.05
N GLY A 101 -1.44 7.92 18.30
CA GLY A 101 -0.35 8.56 19.05
C GLY A 101 0.77 9.02 18.12
N GLU A 102 1.99 9.13 18.64
CA GLU A 102 3.15 9.64 17.90
C GLU A 102 3.95 8.56 17.19
N ASP A 103 3.91 7.32 17.69
CA ASP A 103 4.87 6.26 17.34
C ASP A 103 4.24 4.87 17.13
N LYS A 104 2.91 4.79 16.96
CA LYS A 104 2.21 3.51 16.81
C LYS A 104 1.19 3.51 15.70
N PHE A 105 1.08 2.38 15.01
CA PHE A 105 0.00 2.09 14.10
C PHE A 105 -0.94 1.02 14.64
N LYS A 106 -2.24 1.22 14.41
CA LYS A 106 -3.24 0.17 14.46
C LYS A 106 -3.68 -0.12 13.04
N GLY A 107 -3.56 -1.37 12.60
CA GLY A 107 -3.96 -1.76 11.25
C GLY A 107 -4.85 -2.98 11.19
N SER A 108 -5.53 -3.09 10.05
CA SER A 108 -6.23 -4.29 9.64
C SER A 108 -6.21 -4.43 8.13
N ALA A 109 -6.38 -5.66 7.66
CA ALA A 109 -6.39 -6.01 6.26
C ALA A 109 -7.34 -7.17 6.00
N GLU A 110 -7.67 -7.36 4.73
CA GLU A 110 -8.22 -8.60 4.20
C GLU A 110 -7.14 -9.31 3.37
N TYR A 111 -6.99 -10.61 3.58
CA TYR A 111 -6.11 -11.44 2.75
C TYR A 111 -6.72 -12.84 2.55
N ASP A 112 -6.95 -13.22 1.30
CA ASP A 112 -7.67 -14.45 0.92
C ASP A 112 -9.02 -14.60 1.63
N GLY A 113 -9.74 -13.49 1.83
CA GLY A 113 -11.05 -13.48 2.50
C GLY A 113 -10.99 -13.62 4.03
N LEU A 114 -9.80 -13.60 4.63
CA LEU A 114 -9.62 -13.60 6.08
C LEU A 114 -9.18 -12.22 6.58
N ALA A 115 -9.67 -11.86 7.77
CA ALA A 115 -9.28 -10.63 8.44
C ALA A 115 -7.92 -10.81 9.13
N VAL A 116 -6.99 -9.92 8.82
CA VAL A 116 -5.70 -9.80 9.48
C VAL A 116 -5.69 -8.51 10.28
N THR A 117 -5.26 -8.55 11.53
CA THR A 117 -5.14 -7.35 12.38
C THR A 117 -3.72 -7.21 12.89
N PHE A 118 -3.24 -5.98 13.10
CA PHE A 118 -1.86 -5.76 13.52
C PHE A 118 -1.66 -4.46 14.30
N ARG A 119 -0.59 -4.45 15.09
CA ARG A 119 -0.12 -3.31 15.89
C ARG A 119 1.36 -3.12 15.57
N LEU A 120 1.72 -1.96 15.02
CA LEU A 120 3.08 -1.61 14.63
C LEU A 120 3.56 -0.36 15.38
#